data_AF-A0A924D4P1-F1
#
_entry.id   AF-A0A924D4P1-F1
#
_cell.length_a   1.000
_cell.length_b   1.000
_cell.length_c   1.000
_cell.angle_alpha   90.00
_cell.angle_beta   90.00
_cell.angle_gamma   90.00
#
_symmetry.space_group_name_H-M   'P 1'
#
loop_
_entity.id
_entity.type
_entity.pdbx_description
1 polymer ?
#
loop_
_entity_poly.entity_id
_entity_poly.type
_entity_poly.pdbx_seq_one_letter_code
_entity_poly.pdbx_strand_id
1 'polypeptide(L)'
;MARHSRVKICKDVVQTAPDNGFCASQNSWFYGYKLHGVCVVSGVFQSIDITKEIVHDVHLFKYFKYRKAGCAALRQKLFVFKIIISFV
;
A
#
# COMPACT_ATOMS: atom_id res chain seq x y z
N MET A 1 19.30 -9.11 2.24
CA MET A 1 19.45 -7.93 3.12
C MET A 1 19.00 -6.70 2.35
N ALA A 2 18.02 -5.94 2.88
CA ALA A 2 17.57 -4.70 2.26
C ALA A 2 18.69 -3.65 2.30
N ARG A 3 18.96 -2.96 1.19
CA ARG A 3 20.08 -1.99 1.07
C ARG A 3 19.73 -0.62 1.67
N HIS A 4 19.18 -0.62 2.88
CA HIS A 4 18.73 0.57 3.61
C HIS A 4 19.77 1.70 3.66
N SER A 5 21.04 1.34 3.89
CA SER A 5 22.15 2.27 4.00
C SER A 5 22.54 2.95 2.67
N ARG A 6 22.13 2.41 1.51
CA ARG A 6 22.46 2.96 0.19
C ARG A 6 21.39 3.87 -0.38
N VAL A 7 20.15 3.77 0.10
CA VAL A 7 19.05 4.64 -0.35
C VAL A 7 19.30 6.06 0.16
N LYS A 8 19.41 7.03 -0.75
CA LYS A 8 19.56 8.46 -0.43
C LYS A 8 18.31 9.28 -0.72
N ILE A 9 17.38 8.72 -1.48
CA ILE A 9 16.14 9.37 -1.93
C ILE A 9 15.02 9.22 -0.90
N CYS A 10 14.08 10.17 -0.92
CA CYS A 10 12.88 10.17 -0.10
C CYS A 10 13.14 10.12 1.42
N LYS A 11 14.30 10.61 1.89
CA LYS A 11 14.66 10.68 3.31
C LYS A 11 14.45 12.06 3.93
N ASP A 12 14.14 13.07 3.11
CA ASP A 12 14.07 14.48 3.54
C ASP A 12 12.90 14.76 4.49
N VAL A 13 11.78 14.04 4.31
CA VAL A 13 10.58 14.20 5.12
C VAL A 13 10.32 12.92 5.91
N VAL A 14 10.56 12.96 7.22
CA VAL A 14 10.48 11.79 8.13
C VAL A 14 9.13 11.08 8.08
N GLN A 15 8.04 11.83 7.91
CA GLN A 15 6.67 11.30 7.85
C GLN A 15 6.42 10.45 6.61
N THR A 16 7.01 10.82 5.47
CA THR A 16 6.88 10.09 4.20
C THR A 16 8.12 9.26 3.87
N ALA A 17 9.12 9.23 4.75
CA ALA A 17 10.33 8.46 4.54
C ALA A 17 10.04 6.94 4.55
N PRO A 18 10.73 6.15 3.72
CA PRO A 18 10.55 4.71 3.71
C PRO A 18 11.01 4.12 5.05
N ASP A 19 10.40 2.99 5.43
CA ASP A 19 10.66 2.33 6.70
C ASP A 19 11.01 0.85 6.54
N ASN A 20 11.59 0.27 7.58
CA ASN A 20 11.84 -1.15 7.64
C ASN A 20 10.55 -1.88 8.03
N GLY A 21 10.21 -2.93 7.29
CA GLY A 21 9.07 -3.78 7.58
C GLY A 21 9.40 -5.25 7.40
N PHE A 22 8.55 -6.10 7.99
CA PHE A 22 8.65 -7.55 7.83
C PHE A 22 7.45 -8.09 7.06
N CYS A 23 7.72 -8.82 5.98
CA CYS A 23 6.70 -9.49 5.19
C CYS A 23 6.57 -10.94 5.65
N ALA A 24 5.53 -11.24 6.42
CA ALA A 24 5.28 -12.60 6.92
C ALA A 24 5.07 -13.62 5.79
N SER A 25 4.39 -13.24 4.70
CA SER A 25 4.12 -14.14 3.57
C SER A 25 5.37 -14.50 2.76
N GLN A 26 6.37 -13.62 2.75
CA GLN A 26 7.66 -13.86 2.08
C GLN A 26 8.78 -14.19 3.08
N ASN A 27 8.45 -14.33 4.36
CA ASN A 27 9.37 -14.54 5.47
C ASN A 27 10.65 -13.68 5.37
N SER A 28 10.51 -12.40 5.01
CA SER A 28 11.65 -11.55 4.67
C SER A 28 11.48 -10.09 5.11
N TRP A 29 12.62 -9.47 5.41
CA TRP A 29 12.72 -8.06 5.78
C TRP A 29 12.89 -7.19 4.54
N PHE A 30 12.19 -6.07 4.51
CA PHE A 30 12.27 -5.09 3.44
C PHE A 30 12.49 -3.68 3.99
N TYR A 31 13.06 -2.81 3.16
CA TYR A 31 13.10 -1.37 3.40
C TYR A 31 12.42 -0.66 2.23
N GLY A 32 11.31 0.04 2.51
CA GLY A 32 10.57 0.70 1.45
C GLY A 32 9.14 1.09 1.83
N TYR A 33 8.27 1.06 0.83
CA TYR A 33 6.88 1.52 0.91
C TYR A 33 5.89 0.38 0.75
N LYS A 34 4.70 0.54 1.33
CA LYS A 34 3.54 -0.30 1.05
C LYS A 34 2.65 0.43 0.04
N LEU A 35 2.42 -0.21 -1.10
CA LEU A 35 1.47 0.24 -2.11
C LEU A 35 0.13 -0.45 -1.87
N HIS A 36 -0.93 0.36 -1.79
CA HIS A 36 -2.29 -0.10 -1.63
C HIS A 36 -3.07 0.23 -2.90
N GLY A 37 -3.53 -0.79 -3.60
CA GLY A 37 -4.26 -0.62 -4.85
C GLY A 37 -5.64 -1.26 -4.76
N VAL A 38 -6.58 -0.68 -5.49
CA VAL A 38 -7.91 -1.26 -5.69
C VAL A 38 -8.13 -1.44 -7.16
N CYS A 39 -8.52 -2.64 -7.54
CA CYS A 39 -8.97 -2.87 -8.89
C CYS A 39 -10.32 -3.58 -8.91
N VAL A 40 -11.01 -3.36 -10.02
CA VAL A 40 -12.24 -4.08 -10.36
C VAL A 40 -11.85 -5.43 -10.96
N VAL A 41 -12.75 -6.41 -10.95
CA VAL A 41 -12.54 -7.71 -11.63
C VAL A 41 -12.14 -7.54 -13.10
N SER A 42 -12.56 -6.46 -13.75
CA SER A 42 -12.17 -6.13 -15.13
C SER A 42 -10.69 -5.77 -15.29
N GLY A 43 -9.89 -5.74 -14.21
CA GLY A 43 -8.46 -5.42 -14.23
C GLY A 43 -8.15 -3.93 -14.20
N VAL A 44 -9.15 -3.05 -14.14
CA VAL A 44 -8.97 -1.59 -14.09
C VAL A 44 -8.68 -1.14 -12.66
N PHE A 45 -7.54 -0.47 -12.45
CA PHE A 45 -7.20 0.18 -11.19
C PHE A 45 -8.06 1.43 -10.98
N GLN A 46 -8.78 1.48 -9.85
CA GLN A 46 -9.61 2.63 -9.50
C GLN A 46 -8.87 3.65 -8.63
N SER A 47 -7.97 3.16 -7.77
CA SER A 47 -7.17 4.01 -6.88
C SER A 47 -5.90 3.27 -6.45
N ILE A 48 -4.81 4.01 -6.34
CA ILE A 48 -3.51 3.52 -5.89
C ILE A 48 -2.96 4.56 -4.90
N ASP A 49 -2.66 4.11 -3.69
CA ASP A 49 -2.12 4.92 -2.60
C ASP A 49 -0.79 4.35 -2.12
N ILE A 50 0.19 5.21 -1.86
CA ILE A 50 1.48 4.85 -1.29
C ILE A 50 1.49 5.27 0.18
N THR A 51 1.79 4.34 1.08
CA THR A 51 1.88 4.63 2.51
C THR A 51 3.19 4.13 3.11
N LYS A 52 3.63 4.84 4.16
CA LYS A 52 4.71 4.37 5.02
C LYS A 52 4.23 3.15 5.82
N GLU A 53 5.16 2.24 6.09
CA GLU A 53 4.96 0.91 6.72
C GLU A 53 4.08 0.93 7.98
N ILE A 54 4.15 2.01 8.76
CA ILE A 54 3.47 2.25 10.06
C ILE A 54 1.95 2.42 9.95
N VAL A 55 1.41 2.79 8.78
CA VAL A 55 -0.05 3.02 8.63
C VAL A 55 -0.79 1.68 8.52
N HIS A 56 -1.57 1.35 9.55
CA HIS A 56 -2.31 0.10 9.66
C HIS A 56 -3.49 0.02 8.66
N ASP A 57 -3.72 -1.18 8.10
CA ASP A 57 -4.73 -1.52 7.08
C ASP A 57 -6.20 -1.17 7.45
N VAL A 58 -6.48 -0.84 8.70
CA VAL A 58 -7.83 -0.53 9.21
C VAL A 58 -8.43 0.73 8.54
N HIS A 59 -7.60 1.72 8.21
CA HIS A 59 -8.07 2.94 7.55
C HIS A 59 -8.47 2.72 6.09
N LEU A 60 -7.80 1.80 5.41
CA LEU A 60 -8.10 1.46 4.02
C LEU A 60 -9.52 0.90 3.88
N PHE A 61 -9.90 0.00 4.79
CA PHE A 61 -11.24 -0.59 4.79
C PHE A 61 -12.36 0.44 5.07
N LYS A 62 -12.09 1.42 5.94
CA LYS A 62 -13.03 2.53 6.22
C LYS A 62 -13.22 3.42 5.00
N TYR A 63 -12.16 3.72 4.25
CA TYR A 63 -12.23 4.51 3.02
C TYR A 63 -13.09 3.82 1.94
N PHE A 64 -13.00 2.49 1.79
CA PHE A 64 -13.87 1.74 0.88
C PHE A 64 -15.32 1.71 1.31
N LYS A 65 -15.61 1.54 2.61
CA LYS A 65 -16.98 1.61 3.12
C LYS A 65 -17.61 2.96 2.84
N TYR A 66 -16.86 4.05 3.02
CA TYR A 66 -17.36 5.41 2.76
C TYR A 66 -17.67 5.63 1.27
N ARG A 67 -16.77 5.22 0.35
CA ARG A 67 -16.99 5.38 -1.10
C ARG A 67 -18.14 4.51 -1.65
N LYS A 68 -18.42 3.37 -1.03
CA LYS A 68 -19.57 2.49 -1.35
C LYS A 68 -20.93 3.09 -0.94
N ALA A 69 -20.97 3.99 0.04
CA ALA A 69 -22.22 4.59 0.52
C ALA A 69 -22.83 5.64 -0.44
N GLY A 70 -22.01 6.23 -1.33
CA GLY A 70 -22.47 7.24 -2.29
C GLY A 70 -22.80 6.72 -3.69
N CYS A 71 -22.57 5.44 -3.99
CA CYS A 71 -22.75 4.90 -5.34
C CYS A 71 -23.53 3.58 -5.30
N ALA A 72 -24.85 3.68 -5.43
CA ALA A 72 -25.77 2.55 -5.49
C ALA A 72 -25.61 1.66 -6.74
N ALA A 73 -24.57 1.82 -7.57
CA ALA A 73 -24.57 1.34 -8.95
C ALA A 73 -23.35 0.52 -9.42
N LEU A 74 -22.53 -0.04 -8.53
CA LEU A 74 -21.49 -1.00 -8.96
C LEU A 74 -21.55 -2.29 -8.14
N ARG A 75 -22.38 -3.21 -8.63
CA ARG A 75 -22.46 -4.65 -8.27
C ARG A 75 -21.21 -5.43 -8.71
N GLN A 76 -20.08 -4.76 -8.85
CA GLN A 76 -18.81 -5.35 -9.29
C GLN A 76 -18.00 -5.74 -8.06
N LYS A 77 -17.41 -6.93 -8.08
CA LYS A 77 -16.45 -7.36 -7.06
C LYS A 77 -15.20 -6.46 -7.19
N LEU A 78 -14.79 -5.88 -6.09
CA LEU A 78 -13.56 -5.09 -5.99
C LEU A 78 -12.53 -5.94 -5.25
N PHE A 79 -11.30 -5.92 -5.72
CA PHE A 79 -10.16 -6.55 -5.08
C PHE A 79 -9.22 -5.48 -4.55
N VAL A 80 -8.67 -5.75 -3.37
CA VAL A 80 -7.63 -4.92 -2.76
C VAL A 80 -6.31 -5.66 -2.89
N PHE A 81 -5.31 -4.98 -3.44
CA PHE A 81 -3.96 -5.50 -3.56
C PHE A 81 -3.02 -4.69 -2.68
N LYS A 82 -2.10 -5.39 -2.02
CA LYS A 82 -1.05 -4.80 -1.21
C LYS A 82 0.28 -5.28 -1.79
N ILE A 83 1.08 -4.35 -2.29
CA ILE A 83 2.39 -4.63 -2.88
C ILE A 83 3.45 -3.95 -2.03
N ILE A 84 4.55 -4.65 -1.78
CA ILE A 84 5.70 -4.09 -1.08
C ILE A 84 6.68 -3.62 -2.14
N ILE A 85 6.93 -2.31 -2.16
CA ILE A 85 7.98 -1.72 -3.00
C ILE A 85 9.23 -1.63 -2.13
N SER A 86 10.09 -2.64 -2.28
CA SER A 86 11.38 -2.71 -1.61
C SER A 86 12.44 -2.02 -2.46
N PHE A 87 13.24 -1.14 -1.85
CA PHE A 87 14.45 -0.64 -2.50
C PHE A 87 15.56 -1.69 -2.36
N VAL A 88 15.79 -2.45 -3.45
CA VAL A 88 16.84 -3.48 -3.56
C VAL A 88 18.20 -2.88 -3.94
#